data_AF-A7S281-F1
#
_entry.id   AF-A7S281-F1
#
_cell.length_a   1.000
_cell.length_b   1.000
_cell.length_c   1.000
_cell.angle_alpha   90.00
_cell.angle_beta   90.00
_cell.angle_gamma   90.00
#
_symmetry.space_group_name_H-M   'P 1'
#
loop_
_entity.id
_entity.type
_entity.pdbx_description
1 polymer ?
#
loop_
_entity_poly.entity_id
_entity_poly.type
_entity_poly.pdbx_seq_one_letter_code
_entity_poly.pdbx_strand_id
1 'polypeptide(L)'
;IITGDMNAKVGDQNWDYERVMGKHGLGVRNDDGERLCELCDLNELVITGTLFPHRTLHKATWISPDGKTKNQIDHVLVNTRFRNSVKDTRVFRSADVGSDHYLVCATVKLRLRKDPKRKGNIRVKYDTSKLTEKEVRNTFNIKLRNRFQ
;
A
#
# COMPACT_ATOMS: atom_id res chain seq x y z
N ILE A 1 -5.65 4.17 5.32
CA ILE A 1 -4.81 4.44 4.14
C ILE A 1 -5.79 4.51 2.98
N ILE A 2 -5.70 5.54 2.16
CA ILE A 2 -6.49 5.68 0.93
C ILE A 2 -5.50 5.63 -0.22
N THR A 3 -5.80 4.90 -1.28
CA THR A 3 -4.92 4.76 -2.43
C THR A 3 -5.71 4.71 -3.72
N GLY A 4 -5.16 5.26 -4.79
CA GLY A 4 -5.72 5.11 -6.12
C GLY A 4 -5.38 6.28 -7.02
N ASP A 5 -5.92 6.22 -8.24
CA ASP A 5 -5.91 7.34 -9.17
C ASP A 5 -6.93 8.39 -8.71
N MET A 6 -6.45 9.59 -8.43
CA MET A 6 -7.27 10.72 -8.02
C MET A 6 -7.37 11.78 -9.12
N ASN A 7 -6.70 11.57 -10.26
CA ASN A 7 -6.57 12.51 -11.37
C ASN A 7 -6.09 13.92 -10.92
N ALA A 8 -5.36 13.99 -9.81
CA ALA A 8 -5.01 15.23 -9.13
C ALA A 8 -3.50 15.47 -9.18
N LYS A 9 -3.06 16.59 -9.74
CA LYS A 9 -1.65 17.00 -9.73
C LYS A 9 -1.45 17.96 -8.57
N VAL A 10 -0.74 17.53 -7.54
CA VAL A 10 -0.53 18.33 -6.31
C VAL A 10 0.67 19.28 -6.40
N GLY A 11 1.63 18.96 -7.29
CA GLY A 11 2.85 19.73 -7.53
C GLY A 11 3.91 19.57 -6.44
N ASP A 12 4.91 20.45 -6.43
CA ASP A 12 5.99 20.49 -5.42
C ASP A 12 5.91 21.67 -4.45
N GLN A 13 5.13 22.69 -4.78
CA GLN A 13 4.77 23.79 -3.88
C GLN A 13 3.81 23.28 -2.81
N ASN A 14 4.12 23.54 -1.54
CA ASN A 14 3.35 23.04 -0.41
C ASN A 14 2.93 24.14 0.58
N TRP A 15 2.97 25.41 0.18
CA TRP A 15 2.45 26.53 0.98
C TRP A 15 1.00 26.25 1.39
N ASP A 16 0.68 26.59 2.64
CA ASP A 16 -0.61 26.36 3.31
C ASP A 16 -0.97 24.87 3.54
N TYR A 17 -0.14 23.94 3.05
CA TYR A 17 -0.37 22.49 3.10
C TYR A 17 0.83 21.70 3.68
N GLU A 18 1.77 22.35 4.39
CA GLU A 18 3.00 21.70 4.91
C GLU A 18 2.71 20.52 5.85
N ARG A 19 1.55 20.57 6.52
CA ARG A 19 1.07 19.52 7.41
C ARG A 19 0.73 18.23 6.64
N VAL A 20 0.17 18.36 5.44
CA VAL A 20 -0.41 17.27 4.65
C VAL A 20 0.37 16.94 3.39
N MET A 21 1.38 17.73 3.05
CA MET A 21 2.15 17.58 1.84
C MET A 21 3.64 17.91 2.09
N GLY A 22 4.53 17.19 1.40
CA GLY A 22 5.95 17.52 1.33
C GLY A 22 6.29 18.36 0.11
N LYS A 23 7.59 18.61 -0.11
CA LYS A 23 8.09 19.50 -1.18
C LYS A 23 8.58 18.75 -2.41
N HIS A 24 8.21 17.47 -2.55
CA HIS A 24 8.81 16.57 -3.52
C HIS A 24 7.78 15.93 -4.45
N GLY A 25 6.57 16.49 -4.58
CA GLY A 25 5.68 16.07 -5.66
C GLY A 25 6.22 16.45 -7.05
N LEU A 26 5.39 16.24 -8.08
CA LEU A 26 5.77 16.44 -9.47
C LEU A 26 4.80 17.42 -10.16
N GLY A 27 5.38 18.38 -10.89
CA GLY A 27 4.64 19.30 -11.75
C GLY A 27 4.04 20.48 -11.02
N VAL A 28 3.06 21.11 -11.65
CA VAL A 28 2.33 22.27 -11.11
C VAL A 28 0.95 21.80 -10.64
N ARG A 29 0.48 22.38 -9.53
CA ARG A 29 -0.81 22.04 -8.97
C ARG A 29 -1.95 22.41 -9.93
N ASN A 30 -2.91 21.52 -10.13
CA ASN A 30 -4.16 21.81 -10.84
C ASN A 30 -5.34 21.92 -9.86
N ASP A 31 -6.52 22.30 -10.34
CA ASP A 31 -7.73 22.46 -9.52
C ASP A 31 -8.08 21.19 -8.72
N ASP A 32 -7.94 20.01 -9.32
CA ASP A 32 -8.17 18.74 -8.63
C ASP A 32 -7.08 18.44 -7.59
N GLY A 33 -5.85 18.88 -7.85
CA GLY A 33 -4.75 18.90 -6.89
C GLY A 33 -5.04 19.77 -5.68
N GLU A 34 -5.62 20.95 -5.89
CA GLU A 34 -6.03 21.85 -4.81
C GLU A 34 -7.13 21.21 -3.96
N ARG A 35 -8.19 20.69 -4.59
CA ARG A 35 -9.27 19.96 -3.88
C ARG A 35 -8.74 18.77 -3.10
N LEU A 36 -7.75 18.04 -3.64
CA LEU A 36 -7.12 16.94 -2.94
C LEU A 36 -6.32 17.42 -1.71
N CYS A 37 -5.58 18.52 -1.84
CA CYS A 37 -4.86 19.16 -0.73
C CYS A 37 -5.84 19.62 0.36
N GLU A 38 -6.92 20.32 0.02
CA GLU A 38 -8.00 20.73 0.94
C GLU A 38 -8.62 19.52 1.66
N LEU A 39 -8.99 18.48 0.90
CA LEU A 39 -9.54 17.24 1.46
C LEU A 39 -8.56 16.61 2.44
N CYS A 40 -7.28 16.57 2.10
CA CYS A 40 -6.26 16.00 2.98
C CYS A 40 -6.09 16.82 4.26
N ASP A 41 -6.10 18.15 4.16
CA ASP A 41 -5.98 19.03 5.33
C ASP A 41 -7.18 18.92 6.27
N LEU A 42 -8.40 18.90 5.72
CA LEU A 42 -9.63 18.73 6.49
C LEU A 42 -9.71 17.37 7.20
N ASN A 43 -9.16 16.30 6.60
CA ASN A 43 -9.28 14.93 7.10
C ASN A 43 -8.01 14.40 7.78
N GLU A 44 -7.03 15.27 8.04
CA GLU A 44 -5.74 14.90 8.63
C GLU A 44 -5.05 13.74 7.87
N LEU A 45 -4.98 13.85 6.54
CA LEU A 45 -4.30 12.91 5.66
C LEU A 45 -3.02 13.55 5.12
N VAL A 46 -1.97 12.76 4.92
CA VAL A 46 -0.73 13.18 4.29
C VAL A 46 -0.58 12.49 2.93
N ILE A 47 -0.29 13.26 1.90
CA ILE A 47 -0.01 12.80 0.53
C ILE A 47 1.42 12.27 0.49
N THR A 48 1.59 10.96 0.69
CA THR A 48 2.92 10.41 1.00
C THR A 48 3.89 10.45 -0.17
N GLY A 49 3.38 10.45 -1.41
CA GLY A 49 4.17 10.56 -2.64
C GLY A 49 4.91 11.90 -2.80
N THR A 50 4.69 12.86 -1.91
CA THR A 50 5.33 14.19 -1.92
C THR A 50 6.39 14.36 -0.82
N LEU A 51 6.54 13.37 0.07
CA LEU A 51 7.35 13.49 1.30
C LEU A 51 8.85 13.25 1.10
N PHE A 52 9.24 12.45 0.10
CA PHE A 52 10.60 11.97 -0.05
C PHE A 52 11.24 12.48 -1.35
N PRO A 53 12.52 12.89 -1.31
CA PRO A 53 13.22 13.34 -2.50
C PRO A 53 13.50 12.14 -3.42
N HIS A 54 12.91 12.16 -4.61
CA HIS A 54 13.08 11.13 -5.63
C HIS A 54 13.39 11.73 -7.00
N ARG A 55 13.92 10.92 -7.91
CA ARG A 55 14.02 11.28 -9.33
C ARG A 55 12.62 11.31 -9.95
N THR A 56 12.38 12.13 -10.97
CA THR A 56 11.09 12.25 -11.67
C THR A 56 10.50 10.91 -12.10
N LEU A 57 11.34 9.99 -12.58
CA LEU A 57 10.90 8.65 -12.99
C LEU A 57 10.33 7.79 -11.85
N HIS A 58 10.64 8.12 -10.59
CA HIS A 58 10.10 7.45 -9.39
C HIS A 58 8.90 8.22 -8.79
N LYS A 59 8.48 9.33 -9.40
CA LYS A 59 7.32 10.13 -8.98
C LYS A 59 6.17 10.07 -9.99
N ALA A 60 6.49 10.03 -11.28
CA ALA A 60 5.51 9.99 -12.36
C ALA A 60 4.78 8.64 -12.39
N THR A 61 3.49 8.67 -12.08
CA THR A 61 2.62 7.50 -11.98
C THR A 61 1.90 7.21 -13.29
N TRP A 62 1.81 8.18 -14.19
CA TRP A 62 1.17 8.04 -15.50
C TRP A 62 2.02 8.63 -16.62
N ILE A 63 1.96 8.03 -17.80
CA ILE A 63 2.59 8.53 -19.03
C ILE A 63 1.57 8.63 -20.17
N SER A 64 1.62 9.71 -20.94
CA SER A 64 0.76 9.86 -22.12
C SER A 64 1.07 8.82 -23.21
N PRO A 65 0.12 8.49 -24.09
CA PRO A 65 0.35 7.56 -25.20
C PRO A 65 1.51 7.95 -26.13
N ASP A 66 1.79 9.25 -26.27
CA ASP A 66 2.92 9.77 -27.06
C ASP A 66 4.27 9.75 -26.30
N GLY A 67 4.28 9.30 -25.04
CA GLY A 67 5.46 9.19 -24.19
C GLY A 67 6.01 10.51 -23.65
N LYS A 68 5.42 11.66 -24.01
CA LYS A 68 5.97 12.99 -23.70
C LYS A 68 5.56 13.49 -22.33
N THR A 69 4.30 13.34 -21.98
CA THR A 69 3.72 13.87 -20.74
C THR A 69 3.81 12.83 -19.65
N LYS A 70 4.24 13.25 -18.47
CA LYS A 70 4.37 12.40 -17.29
C LYS A 70 3.75 13.11 -16.10
N ASN A 71 2.80 12.47 -15.43
CA ASN A 71 2.06 13.07 -14.32
C ASN A 71 2.15 12.21 -13.06
N GLN A 72 1.98 12.84 -11.90
CA GLN A 72 1.75 12.16 -10.62
C GLN A 72 0.28 12.37 -10.26
N ILE A 73 -0.55 11.37 -10.53
CA ILE A 73 -2.02 11.40 -10.32
C ILE A 73 -2.53 10.25 -9.45
N ASP A 74 -1.71 9.22 -9.28
CA ASP A 74 -1.96 8.14 -8.33
C ASP A 74 -1.33 8.46 -6.98
N HIS A 75 -2.14 8.47 -5.92
CA HIS A 75 -1.70 8.91 -4.60
C HIS A 75 -1.92 7.86 -3.54
N VAL A 76 -1.04 7.88 -2.54
CA VAL A 76 -1.19 7.15 -1.29
C VAL A 76 -1.37 8.19 -0.18
N LEU A 77 -2.51 8.13 0.48
CA LEU A 77 -2.85 9.00 1.60
C LEU A 77 -2.84 8.21 2.90
N VAL A 78 -2.14 8.74 3.89
CA VAL A 78 -2.02 8.13 5.22
C VAL A 78 -2.46 9.14 6.25
N ASN A 79 -3.15 8.73 7.32
CA ASN A 79 -3.47 9.68 8.39
C ASN A 79 -2.17 10.28 8.98
N THR A 80 -2.16 11.60 9.20
CA THR A 80 -0.99 12.38 9.64
C THR A 80 -0.35 11.82 10.91
N ARG A 81 -1.13 11.21 11.82
CA ARG A 81 -0.59 10.53 13.02
C ARG A 81 0.39 9.40 12.70
N PHE A 82 0.29 8.81 11.52
CA PHE A 82 1.17 7.76 11.02
C PHE A 82 2.18 8.27 9.98
N ARG A 83 2.33 9.59 9.77
CA ARG A 83 3.29 10.17 8.84
C ARG A 83 4.70 9.59 9.04
N ASN A 84 5.16 9.51 10.29
CA ASN A 84 6.49 8.99 10.64
C ASN A 84 6.64 7.45 10.49
N SER A 85 5.52 6.74 10.35
CA SER A 85 5.52 5.31 10.02
C SER A 85 5.81 5.08 8.55
N VAL A 86 5.46 6.02 7.66
CA VAL A 86 5.80 5.92 6.24
C VAL A 86 7.31 6.10 6.07
N LYS A 87 7.96 5.13 5.42
CA LYS A 87 9.40 5.10 5.16
C LYS A 87 9.75 5.51 3.75
N ASP A 88 8.86 5.21 2.81
CA ASP A 88 9.00 5.64 1.43
C ASP A 88 7.64 5.60 0.73
N THR A 89 7.47 6.40 -0.33
CA THR A 89 6.40 6.25 -1.32
C THR A 89 6.95 6.65 -2.67
N ARG A 90 6.94 5.70 -3.61
CA ARG A 90 7.51 5.91 -4.94
C ARG A 90 6.92 4.95 -5.96
N VAL A 91 7.13 5.29 -7.23
CA VAL A 91 6.80 4.43 -8.36
C VAL A 91 7.79 3.27 -8.47
N PHE A 92 7.26 2.05 -8.59
CA PHE A 92 8.02 0.82 -8.73
C PHE A 92 8.25 0.47 -10.20
N ARG A 93 9.32 1.04 -10.75
CA ARG A 93 9.66 0.98 -12.18
C ARG A 93 10.00 -0.40 -12.75
N SER A 94 10.26 -1.38 -11.89
CA SER A 94 10.60 -2.74 -12.30
C SER A 94 9.38 -3.64 -12.48
N ALA A 95 8.18 -3.18 -12.13
CA ALA A 95 6.95 -3.90 -12.41
C ALA A 95 6.39 -3.46 -13.76
N ASP A 96 6.21 -4.42 -14.67
CA ASP A 96 5.42 -4.23 -15.89
C ASP A 96 3.97 -4.64 -15.59
N VAL A 97 3.05 -3.71 -15.81
CA VAL A 97 1.60 -3.87 -15.55
C VAL A 97 0.77 -3.78 -16.83
N GLY A 98 1.39 -3.56 -18.00
CA GLY A 98 0.66 -3.44 -19.27
C GLY A 98 -0.31 -2.25 -19.32
N SER A 99 -0.03 -1.17 -18.58
CA SER A 99 -0.84 0.05 -18.49
C SER A 99 0.03 1.28 -18.75
N ASP A 100 -0.61 2.38 -19.12
CA ASP A 100 -0.08 3.74 -19.10
C ASP A 100 0.17 4.29 -17.68
N HIS A 101 -0.32 3.58 -16.65
CA HIS A 101 0.03 3.80 -15.25
C HIS A 101 1.17 2.89 -14.79
N TYR A 102 1.94 3.40 -13.82
CA TYR A 102 2.98 2.67 -13.11
C TYR A 102 2.56 2.38 -11.68
N LEU A 103 2.92 1.19 -11.19
CA LEU A 103 2.62 0.78 -9.82
C LEU A 103 3.27 1.73 -8.79
N VAL A 104 2.46 2.31 -7.91
CA VAL A 104 2.92 3.09 -6.77
C VAL A 104 3.04 2.21 -5.53
N CYS A 105 4.18 2.25 -4.85
CA CYS A 105 4.44 1.47 -3.66
C CYS A 105 4.77 2.38 -2.48
N ALA A 106 4.14 2.12 -1.32
CA ALA A 106 4.44 2.79 -0.07
C ALA A 106 4.98 1.78 0.95
N THR A 107 6.16 2.08 1.52
CA THR A 107 6.74 1.28 2.60
C THR A 107 6.30 1.86 3.94
N VAL A 108 5.62 1.08 4.77
CA VAL A 108 5.11 1.53 6.07
C VAL A 108 5.64 0.66 7.20
N LYS A 109 6.24 1.28 8.22
CA LYS A 109 6.68 0.63 9.45
C LYS A 109 5.59 0.71 10.51
N LEU A 110 4.94 -0.41 10.77
CA LEU A 110 3.92 -0.54 11.81
C LEU A 110 4.55 -1.01 13.13
N ARG A 111 4.18 -0.34 14.23
CA ARG A 111 4.45 -0.79 15.59
C ARG A 111 3.12 -1.14 16.24
N LEU A 112 2.70 -2.39 16.06
CA LEU A 112 1.42 -2.87 16.59
C LEU A 112 1.59 -3.32 18.04
N ARG A 113 0.65 -2.96 18.91
CA ARG A 113 0.57 -3.56 20.25
C ARG A 113 0.12 -5.01 20.10
N LYS A 114 0.69 -5.90 20.90
CA LYS A 114 0.25 -7.30 20.99
C LYS A 114 -1.18 -7.31 21.51
N ASP A 115 -2.09 -7.95 20.77
CA ASP A 115 -3.46 -8.18 21.25
C ASP A 115 -3.44 -9.28 22.31
N PRO A 116 -3.76 -8.98 23.59
CA PRO A 116 -3.79 -9.97 24.65
C PRO A 116 -4.89 -11.03 24.47
N LYS A 117 -5.92 -10.76 23.65
CA LYS A 117 -7.03 -11.69 23.38
C LYS A 117 -6.72 -12.67 22.26
N ARG A 118 -5.69 -12.39 21.45
CA ARG A 118 -5.16 -13.34 20.47
C ARG A 118 -4.34 -14.39 21.24
N LYS A 119 -5.03 -15.35 21.86
CA LYS A 119 -4.44 -16.67 22.12
C LYS A 119 -3.97 -17.15 20.74
N GLY A 120 -2.68 -17.03 20.47
CA GLY A 120 -2.12 -17.43 19.19
C GLY A 120 -2.66 -18.82 18.87
N ASN A 121 -3.15 -19.04 17.65
CA ASN A 121 -3.69 -20.34 17.23
C ASN A 121 -2.74 -21.40 17.77
N ILE A 122 -3.19 -22.15 18.78
CA ILE A 122 -2.39 -23.25 19.31
C ILE A 122 -2.22 -24.13 18.10
N ARG A 123 -1.00 -24.16 17.56
CA ARG A 123 -0.70 -24.96 16.38
C ARG A 123 -0.86 -26.39 16.88
N VAL A 124 -2.03 -26.97 16.65
CA VAL A 124 -2.34 -28.32 17.08
C VAL A 124 -1.35 -29.21 16.35
N LYS A 125 -0.34 -29.67 17.08
CA LYS A 125 0.67 -30.57 16.56
C LYS A 125 0.05 -31.96 16.67
N TYR A 126 -0.53 -32.43 15.57
CA TYR A 126 -1.05 -33.79 15.51
C TYR A 126 0.11 -34.77 15.66
N ASP A 127 -0.09 -35.79 16.48
CA ASP A 127 0.87 -36.87 16.61
C ASP A 127 0.80 -37.78 15.38
N THR A 128 1.58 -37.42 14.36
CA THR A 128 1.64 -38.18 13.10
C THR A 128 2.37 -39.52 13.26
N SER A 129 3.06 -39.76 14.39
CA SER A 129 3.76 -41.04 14.62
C SER A 129 2.77 -42.20 14.70
N LYS A 130 1.55 -41.96 15.19
CA LYS A 130 0.46 -42.94 15.26
C LYS A 130 -0.02 -43.44 13.91
N LEU A 131 0.30 -42.73 12.81
CA LEU A 131 0.00 -43.21 11.45
C LEU A 131 0.95 -44.34 10.99
N THR A 132 1.97 -44.70 11.78
CA THR A 132 2.80 -45.89 11.53
C THR A 132 2.06 -47.19 11.85
N GLU A 133 1.12 -47.16 12.80
CA GLU A 133 0.23 -48.27 13.13
C GLU A 133 -0.80 -48.51 12.02
N LYS A 134 -0.89 -49.75 11.53
CA LYS A 134 -1.72 -50.12 10.38
C LYS A 134 -3.21 -49.85 10.63
N GLU A 135 -3.69 -50.14 11.84
CA GLU A 135 -5.11 -49.95 12.21
C GLU A 135 -5.51 -48.48 12.28
N VAL A 136 -4.66 -47.64 12.89
CA VAL A 136 -4.87 -46.20 13.00
C VAL A 136 -4.88 -45.55 11.61
N ARG A 137 -3.95 -45.94 10.74
CA ARG A 137 -3.87 -45.46 9.36
C ARG A 137 -5.13 -45.82 8.54
N ASN A 138 -5.59 -47.06 8.64
CA ASN A 138 -6.78 -47.51 7.91
C ASN A 138 -8.03 -46.75 8.37
N THR A 139 -8.20 -46.60 9.68
CA THR A 139 -9.31 -45.84 10.28
C THR A 139 -9.29 -44.37 9.84
N PHE A 140 -8.10 -43.75 9.84
CA PHE A 140 -7.92 -42.38 9.37
C PHE A 140 -8.31 -42.22 7.89
N ASN A 141 -7.84 -43.13 7.02
CA ASN A 141 -8.14 -43.08 5.59
C ASN A 141 -9.63 -43.25 5.28
N ILE A 142 -10.33 -44.15 5.99
CA ILE A 142 -11.78 -44.32 5.86
C ILE A 142 -12.51 -43.03 6.24
N LYS A 143 -12.19 -42.47 7.42
CA LYS A 143 -12.78 -41.21 7.88
C LYS A 143 -12.49 -40.04 6.93
N LEU A 144 -11.31 -40.01 6.33
CA LEU A 144 -10.92 -38.97 5.37
C LEU A 144 -11.73 -39.08 4.08
N ARG A 145 -11.88 -40.29 3.52
CA ARG A 145 -12.69 -40.53 2.31
C ARG A 145 -14.15 -40.17 2.52
N ASN A 146 -14.74 -40.57 3.65
CA ASN A 146 -16.15 -40.30 3.97
C ASN A 146 -16.45 -38.82 4.23
N ARG A 147 -15.44 -37.97 4.43
CA ARG A 147 -15.62 -36.54 4.71
C ARG A 147 -15.77 -35.70 3.43
N PHE A 148 -15.35 -36.22 2.28
CA PHE A 148 -15.33 -35.52 1.00
C PHE A 148 -16.12 -36.25 -0.10
N GLN A 149 -16.93 -37.25 0.29
CA GLN A 149 -18.09 -37.73 -0.46
C GLN A 149 -19.33 -37.01 0.05
#